data_AF-A0AA86UAD6-F1
#
_entry.id   AF-A0AA86UAD6-F1
#
_cell.length_a   1.000
_cell.length_b   1.000
_cell.length_c   1.000
_cell.angle_alpha   90.00
_cell.angle_beta   90.00
_cell.angle_gamma   90.00
#
_symmetry.space_group_name_H-M   'P 1'
#
loop_
_entity.id
_entity.type
_entity.pdbx_description
1 polymer ?
#
loop_
_entity_poly.entity_id
_entity_poly.type
_entity_poly.pdbx_seq_one_letter_code
_entity_poly.pdbx_strand_id
1 'polypeptide(L)'
;MKRKYQNKINLYYSRFGPFLEINNDPQVRALSFVVELGVTDLRFENCPNARKIPGTIKQLILYFSNLKTVKLAEGAVNLERLYMCSGNAIVNANGLRALQKLNHLDLEKNKLIDLSAIEYLKAKGCLKGLDTNNQSQPSQQEIDESRLW
;
A
#
# COMPACT_ATOMS: atom_id res chain seq x y z
N MET A 1 8.34 -17.13 29.65
CA MET A 1 7.49 -16.48 28.62
C MET A 1 7.68 -14.98 28.68
N LYS A 2 8.27 -14.35 27.65
CA LYS A 2 8.34 -12.89 27.52
C LYS A 2 7.57 -12.48 26.26
N ARG A 3 6.39 -11.87 26.42
CA ARG A 3 5.67 -11.20 25.32
C ARG A 3 6.34 -9.86 25.05
N LYS A 4 7.22 -9.80 24.04
CA LYS A 4 7.74 -8.53 23.50
C LYS A 4 6.68 -7.92 22.57
N TYR A 5 5.80 -7.07 23.11
CA TYR A 5 4.94 -6.14 22.34
C TYR A 5 5.46 -4.70 22.46
N GLN A 6 6.78 -4.51 22.37
CA GLN A 6 7.41 -3.20 22.60
C GLN A 6 8.08 -2.69 21.33
N ASN A 7 7.30 -2.38 20.29
CA ASN A 7 7.53 -1.31 19.31
C ASN A 7 6.82 -1.67 18.00
N LYS A 8 5.50 -1.47 17.99
CA LYS A 8 4.68 -1.58 16.79
C LYS A 8 4.88 -0.41 15.81
N ILE A 9 5.55 0.65 16.26
CA ILE A 9 5.69 1.91 15.52
C ILE A 9 7.10 2.41 15.76
N ASN A 10 7.81 2.74 14.70
CA ASN A 10 9.16 3.33 14.77
C ASN A 10 9.24 4.52 13.82
N LEU A 11 9.87 5.59 14.28
CA LEU A 11 10.24 6.73 13.44
C LEU A 11 11.69 6.55 13.00
N TYR A 12 11.91 6.56 11.70
CA TYR A 12 13.24 6.44 11.11
C TYR A 12 13.55 7.66 10.26
N TYR A 13 14.83 7.84 9.96
CA TYR A 13 15.31 8.86 9.04
C TYR A 13 16.04 8.19 7.89
N SER A 14 15.75 8.65 6.68
CA SER A 14 16.47 8.25 5.48
C SER A 14 17.02 9.49 4.78
N ARG A 15 17.78 9.28 3.70
CA ARG A 15 18.17 10.36 2.78
C ARG A 15 16.99 11.12 2.16
N PHE A 16 15.77 10.58 2.25
CA PHE A 16 14.54 11.19 1.76
C PHE A 16 13.70 11.85 2.87
N GLY A 17 14.21 11.89 4.11
CA GLY A 17 13.53 12.45 5.27
C GLY A 17 12.99 11.40 6.23
N PRO A 18 12.19 11.83 7.23
CA PRO A 18 11.61 10.93 8.22
C PRO A 18 10.51 10.07 7.60
N PHE A 19 10.43 8.81 8.03
CA PHE A 19 9.32 7.92 7.72
C PHE A 19 8.88 7.16 8.97
N LEU A 20 7.58 6.88 9.03
CA LEU A 20 7.02 6.06 10.09
C LEU A 20 6.83 4.63 9.59
N GLU A 21 7.33 3.67 10.37
CA GLU A 21 7.17 2.25 10.12
C GLU A 21 6.25 1.65 11.17
N ILE A 22 5.23 0.93 10.73
CA ILE A 22 4.21 0.31 11.58
C ILE A 22 4.22 -1.18 11.30
N ASN A 23 4.53 -1.96 12.34
CA ASN A 23 4.79 -3.40 12.24
C ASN A 23 3.84 -4.19 13.14
N ASN A 24 3.24 -5.23 12.57
CA ASN A 24 2.39 -6.17 13.29
C ASN A 24 1.23 -5.48 14.03
N ASP A 25 0.65 -4.42 13.43
CA ASP A 25 -0.50 -3.72 13.98
C ASP A 25 -1.75 -3.90 13.11
N PRO A 26 -2.57 -4.93 13.38
CA PRO A 26 -3.74 -5.22 12.54
C PRO A 26 -4.83 -4.16 12.63
N GLN A 27 -4.77 -3.23 13.59
CA GLN A 27 -5.77 -2.17 13.73
C GLN A 27 -5.25 -0.81 13.30
N VAL A 28 -3.95 -0.71 12.99
CA VAL A 28 -3.30 0.51 12.49
C VAL A 28 -3.62 1.75 13.33
N ARG A 29 -3.64 1.59 14.66
CA ARG A 29 -4.09 2.64 15.61
C ARG A 29 -3.17 3.86 15.61
N ALA A 30 -1.97 3.69 15.07
CA ALA A 30 -0.93 4.69 14.96
C ALA A 30 -1.22 5.83 13.98
N LEU A 31 -2.22 5.68 13.09
CA LEU A 31 -2.48 6.64 12.01
C LEU A 31 -2.83 8.05 12.49
N SER A 32 -3.31 8.22 13.72
CA SER A 32 -3.55 9.54 14.32
C SER A 32 -2.25 10.32 14.52
N PHE A 33 -1.16 9.65 14.93
CA PHE A 33 0.14 10.29 15.18
C PHE A 33 0.86 10.69 13.89
N VAL A 34 0.57 10.00 12.78
CA VAL A 34 1.15 10.29 11.46
C VAL A 34 0.86 11.73 11.04
N VAL A 35 -0.37 12.19 11.27
CA VAL A 35 -0.79 13.55 10.90
C VAL A 35 -0.10 14.59 11.77
N GLU A 36 0.03 14.33 13.07
CA GLU A 36 0.66 15.23 14.05
C GLU A 36 2.16 15.41 13.79
N LEU A 37 2.85 14.34 13.38
CA LEU A 37 4.29 14.37 13.09
C LEU A 37 4.63 14.96 11.71
N GLY A 38 3.63 15.22 10.87
CA GLY A 38 3.82 15.78 9.53
C GLY A 38 4.64 14.88 8.58
N VAL A 39 4.72 13.58 8.87
CA VAL A 39 5.47 12.65 8.01
C VAL A 39 4.70 12.39 6.71
N THR A 40 5.42 12.30 5.59
CA THR A 40 4.84 12.04 4.27
C THR A 40 5.10 10.62 3.78
N ASP A 41 5.92 9.86 4.49
CA ASP A 41 6.32 8.49 4.16
C ASP A 41 5.84 7.51 5.24
N LEU A 42 5.07 6.51 4.82
CA LEU A 42 4.59 5.44 5.67
C LEU A 42 5.02 4.07 5.16
N ARG A 43 5.38 3.21 6.10
CA ARG A 43 5.69 1.81 5.85
C ARG A 43 4.87 0.92 6.77
N PHE A 44 4.29 -0.10 6.20
CA PHE A 44 3.50 -1.10 6.89
C PHE A 44 4.07 -2.48 6.62
N GLU A 45 4.30 -3.23 7.69
CA GLU A 45 4.60 -4.64 7.64
C GLU A 45 3.57 -5.41 8.47
N ASN A 46 2.96 -6.43 7.88
CA ASN A 46 1.97 -7.28 8.56
C ASN A 46 0.81 -6.47 9.18
N CYS A 47 0.24 -5.56 8.38
CA CYS A 47 -0.85 -4.67 8.78
C CYS A 47 -2.06 -4.85 7.84
N PRO A 48 -2.85 -5.93 7.99
CA PRO A 48 -3.90 -6.31 7.03
C PRO A 48 -5.05 -5.28 6.87
N ASN A 49 -5.19 -4.35 7.81
CA ASN A 49 -6.21 -3.29 7.75
C ASN A 49 -5.63 -1.90 7.44
N ALA A 50 -4.44 -1.81 6.86
CA ALA A 50 -3.82 -0.55 6.39
C ALA A 50 -4.50 -0.02 5.13
N ARG A 51 -5.78 0.36 5.26
CA ARG A 51 -6.64 0.82 4.17
C ARG A 51 -6.95 2.31 4.26
N LYS A 52 -6.94 2.91 5.45
CA LYS A 52 -7.13 4.35 5.63
C LYS A 52 -5.77 5.03 5.67
N ILE A 53 -5.43 5.77 4.62
CA ILE A 53 -4.15 6.46 4.51
C ILE A 53 -4.40 7.96 4.61
N PRO A 54 -3.74 8.68 5.52
CA PRO A 54 -3.88 10.12 5.61
C PRO A 54 -3.52 10.81 4.29
N GLY A 55 -4.25 11.87 3.94
CA GLY A 55 -4.00 12.60 2.68
C GLY A 55 -2.72 13.41 2.65
N THR A 56 -1.97 13.46 3.75
CA THR A 56 -0.62 14.02 3.80
C THR A 56 0.44 13.10 3.19
N ILE A 57 0.11 11.80 3.01
CA ILE A 57 1.08 10.80 2.60
C ILE A 57 1.37 10.88 1.10
N LYS A 58 2.66 10.92 0.77
CA LYS A 58 3.20 10.95 -0.59
C LYS A 58 3.82 9.62 -0.98
N GLN A 59 4.35 8.87 -0.02
CA GLN A 59 4.91 7.55 -0.26
C GLN A 59 4.34 6.53 0.71
N LEU A 60 3.90 5.40 0.17
CA LEU A 60 3.33 4.31 0.93
C LEU A 60 3.99 3.00 0.53
N ILE A 61 4.47 2.27 1.53
CA ILE A 61 5.04 0.94 1.39
C ILE A 61 4.19 -0.03 2.24
N LEU A 62 3.70 -1.10 1.63
CA LEU A 62 2.82 -2.09 2.28
C LEU A 62 3.31 -3.50 1.96
N TYR A 63 3.95 -4.15 2.92
CA TYR A 63 4.50 -5.49 2.75
C TYR A 63 3.83 -6.49 3.70
N PHE A 64 3.80 -7.76 3.28
CA PHE A 64 3.35 -8.89 4.13
C PHE A 64 1.99 -8.69 4.79
N SER A 65 1.09 -7.92 4.16
CA SER A 65 -0.19 -7.52 4.75
C SER A 65 -1.38 -8.33 4.19
N ASN A 66 -1.10 -9.34 3.36
CA ASN A 66 -2.11 -10.21 2.75
C ASN A 66 -3.26 -9.45 2.05
N LEU A 67 -2.94 -8.31 1.45
CA LEU A 67 -3.94 -7.48 0.79
C LEU A 67 -4.34 -8.11 -0.55
N LYS A 68 -5.65 -8.16 -0.82
CA LYS A 68 -6.22 -8.66 -2.09
C LYS A 68 -6.62 -7.55 -3.06
N THR A 69 -6.67 -6.31 -2.57
CA THR A 69 -7.17 -5.15 -3.32
C THR A 69 -6.32 -3.91 -3.06
N VAL A 70 -6.14 -3.04 -4.05
CA VAL A 70 -5.60 -1.68 -3.84
C VAL A 70 -6.74 -0.73 -3.46
N LYS A 71 -7.41 -0.99 -2.32
CA LYS A 71 -8.47 -0.12 -1.80
C LYS A 71 -7.95 0.69 -0.63
N LEU A 72 -7.27 1.78 -0.97
CA LEU A 72 -6.85 2.81 -0.02
C LEU A 72 -8.00 3.83 0.02
N ALA A 73 -8.75 3.87 1.13
CA ALA A 73 -9.94 4.69 1.28
C ALA A 73 -9.67 6.16 0.92
N GLU A 74 -10.69 6.81 0.37
CA GLU A 74 -10.78 8.23 -0.02
C GLU A 74 -9.89 9.11 0.87
N GLY A 75 -8.71 9.48 0.38
CA GLY A 75 -7.74 10.21 1.20
C GLY A 75 -6.34 10.24 0.61
N ALA A 76 -5.88 9.15 -0.01
CA ALA A 76 -4.57 9.05 -0.65
C ALA A 76 -4.43 9.86 -1.96
N VAL A 77 -5.14 10.99 -2.10
CA VAL A 77 -5.16 11.84 -3.30
C VAL A 77 -3.81 12.48 -3.60
N ASN A 78 -2.94 12.58 -2.60
CA ASN A 78 -1.58 13.11 -2.72
C ASN A 78 -0.50 12.04 -2.89
N LEU A 79 -0.88 10.76 -2.98
CA LEU A 79 0.08 9.68 -3.09
C LEU A 79 0.82 9.74 -4.43
N GLU A 80 2.13 9.85 -4.37
CA GLU A 80 3.02 9.94 -5.52
C GLU A 80 3.72 8.60 -5.81
N ARG A 81 4.03 7.82 -4.76
CA ARG A 81 4.69 6.52 -4.87
C ARG A 81 4.00 5.46 -4.02
N LEU A 82 3.69 4.32 -4.63
CA LEU A 82 3.05 3.18 -3.98
C LEU A 82 3.84 1.90 -4.26
N TYR A 83 4.26 1.23 -3.19
CA TYR A 83 4.96 -0.05 -3.24
C TYR A 83 4.16 -1.07 -2.45
N MET A 84 3.64 -2.09 -3.12
CA MET A 84 2.92 -3.21 -2.51
C MET A 84 3.46 -4.56 -2.99
N CYS A 85 4.77 -4.61 -3.23
CA CYS A 85 5.44 -5.83 -3.66
C CYS A 85 5.63 -6.82 -2.51
N SER A 86 5.58 -8.12 -2.79
CA SER A 86 5.87 -9.21 -1.84
C SER A 86 4.95 -9.33 -0.60
N GLY A 87 4.47 -10.54 -0.34
CA GLY A 87 3.66 -10.83 0.85
C GLY A 87 2.25 -10.21 0.83
N ASN A 88 1.85 -9.64 -0.30
CA ASN A 88 0.46 -9.38 -0.63
C ASN A 88 -0.01 -10.39 -1.69
N ALA A 89 -1.30 -10.37 -2.00
CA ALA A 89 -1.89 -11.23 -3.02
C ALA A 89 -2.97 -10.43 -3.76
N ILE A 90 -2.57 -9.26 -4.27
CA ILE A 90 -3.49 -8.32 -4.90
C ILE A 90 -4.00 -8.94 -6.20
N VAL A 91 -5.31 -9.14 -6.25
CA VAL A 91 -6.03 -9.64 -7.43
C VAL A 91 -6.68 -8.49 -8.18
N ASN A 92 -7.20 -7.51 -7.45
CA ASN A 92 -7.96 -6.39 -7.99
C ASN A 92 -7.27 -5.05 -7.68
N ALA A 93 -6.83 -4.35 -8.73
CA ALA A 93 -6.15 -3.06 -8.62
C ALA A 93 -7.03 -1.85 -9.00
N ASN A 94 -8.36 -2.01 -9.10
CA ASN A 94 -9.26 -0.95 -9.58
C ASN A 94 -9.17 0.36 -8.78
N GLY A 95 -8.86 0.30 -7.49
CA GLY A 95 -8.69 1.49 -6.66
C GLY A 95 -7.49 2.37 -7.04
N LEU A 96 -6.55 1.89 -7.86
CA LEU A 96 -5.47 2.71 -8.44
C LEU A 96 -6.00 3.91 -9.23
N ARG A 97 -7.19 3.81 -9.85
CA ARG A 97 -7.78 4.89 -10.65
C ARG A 97 -8.00 6.19 -9.85
N ALA A 98 -8.14 6.08 -8.53
CA ALA A 98 -8.33 7.22 -7.63
C ALA A 98 -7.01 7.96 -7.30
N LEU A 99 -5.84 7.35 -7.56
CA LEU A 99 -4.54 7.89 -7.19
C LEU A 99 -3.99 8.82 -8.30
N GLN A 100 -4.57 10.02 -8.40
CA GLN A 100 -4.33 10.94 -9.53
C GLN A 100 -2.90 11.48 -9.62
N LYS A 101 -2.14 11.53 -8.52
CA LYS A 101 -0.75 12.03 -8.48
C LYS A 101 0.30 10.92 -8.55
N LEU A 102 -0.13 9.66 -8.68
CA LEU A 102 0.77 8.53 -8.66
C LEU A 102 1.71 8.57 -9.88
N ASN A 103 3.01 8.56 -9.59
CA ASN A 103 4.06 8.58 -10.60
C ASN A 103 5.02 7.38 -10.49
N HIS A 104 5.04 6.66 -9.37
CA HIS A 104 5.70 5.36 -9.25
C HIS A 104 4.76 4.33 -8.64
N LEU A 105 4.69 3.16 -9.28
CA LEU A 105 3.89 2.03 -8.83
C LEU A 105 4.69 0.74 -8.91
N ASP A 106 4.75 0.01 -7.80
CA ASP A 106 5.30 -1.33 -7.73
C ASP A 106 4.27 -2.30 -7.15
N LEU A 107 3.82 -3.23 -7.99
CA LEU A 107 2.95 -4.35 -7.65
C LEU A 107 3.61 -5.68 -8.02
N GLU A 108 4.94 -5.74 -8.04
CA GLU A 108 5.69 -6.98 -8.28
C GLU A 108 5.24 -8.09 -7.31
N LYS A 109 5.24 -9.34 -7.76
CA LYS A 109 4.90 -10.52 -6.92
C LYS A 109 3.50 -10.44 -6.31
N ASN A 110 2.51 -10.12 -7.14
CA ASN A 110 1.08 -10.16 -6.79
C ASN A 110 0.33 -11.18 -7.67
N LYS A 111 -0.99 -11.03 -7.78
CA LYS A 111 -1.88 -11.98 -8.46
C LYS A 111 -2.91 -11.29 -9.37
N LEU A 112 -2.48 -10.22 -10.02
CA LEU A 112 -3.35 -9.37 -10.84
C LEU A 112 -3.93 -10.16 -12.02
N ILE A 113 -5.24 -10.08 -12.20
CA ILE A 113 -5.96 -10.69 -13.34
C ILE A 113 -6.52 -9.66 -14.33
N ASP A 114 -6.71 -8.42 -13.87
CA ASP A 114 -7.19 -7.31 -14.67
C ASP A 114 -6.19 -6.14 -14.54
N LEU A 115 -5.64 -5.73 -15.68
CA LEU A 115 -4.64 -4.67 -15.77
C LEU A 115 -5.24 -3.33 -16.21
N SER A 116 -6.56 -3.25 -16.43
CA SER A 116 -7.24 -2.05 -16.94
C SER A 116 -7.01 -0.79 -16.08
N ALA A 117 -6.84 -0.95 -14.77
CA ALA A 117 -6.52 0.15 -13.87
C ALA A 117 -5.09 0.68 -14.07
N ILE A 118 -4.14 -0.20 -14.39
CA ILE A 118 -2.75 0.16 -14.70
C ILE A 118 -2.68 0.82 -16.08
N GLU A 119 -3.39 0.28 -17.06
CA GLU A 119 -3.51 0.88 -18.40
C GLU A 119 -4.10 2.30 -18.33
N TYR A 120 -5.12 2.51 -17.50
CA TYR A 120 -5.66 3.82 -17.21
C TYR A 120 -4.60 4.80 -16.68
N LEU A 121 -3.75 4.36 -15.74
CA LEU A 121 -2.66 5.18 -15.22
C LEU A 121 -1.58 5.47 -16.27
N LYS A 122 -1.23 4.49 -17.11
CA LYS A 122 -0.31 4.68 -18.25
C LYS A 122 -0.86 5.72 -19.23
N ALA A 123 -2.15 5.62 -19.57
CA ALA A 123 -2.80 6.53 -20.51
C ALA A 123 -2.84 7.98 -20.01
N LYS A 124 -2.82 8.21 -18.69
CA LYS A 124 -2.67 9.56 -18.12
C LYS A 124 -1.28 10.17 -18.31
N GLY A 125 -0.26 9.37 -18.62
CA GLY A 125 1.11 9.84 -18.83
C GLY A 125 1.85 10.28 -17.56
N CYS A 126 1.27 10.08 -16.37
CA CYS A 126 1.88 10.51 -15.10
C CYS A 126 2.87 9.48 -14.52
N LEU A 127 2.81 8.22 -14.95
CA LEU A 127 3.69 7.16 -14.47
C LEU A 127 5.10 7.30 -15.07
N LYS A 128 6.08 7.44 -14.19
CA LYS A 128 7.52 7.46 -14.49
C LYS A 128 8.19 6.11 -14.23
N GLY A 129 7.63 5.34 -13.29
CA GLY A 129 8.08 3.98 -12.98
C GLY A 129 6.90 3.06 -12.74
N LEU A 130 6.98 1.86 -13.32
CA LEU A 130 5.99 0.80 -13.15
C LEU A 130 6.70 -0.55 -13.10
N ASP A 131 6.47 -1.30 -12.03
CA ASP A 131 6.81 -2.72 -11.96
C ASP A 131 5.56 -3.55 -11.64
N THR A 132 5.27 -4.53 -12.49
CA THR A 132 4.18 -5.49 -12.33
C THR A 132 4.66 -6.91 -12.64
N ASN A 133 5.96 -7.17 -12.56
CA ASN A 133 6.54 -8.46 -12.87
C ASN A 133 6.13 -9.54 -11.85
N ASN A 134 6.39 -10.80 -12.19
CA ASN A 134 6.23 -11.94 -11.28
C ASN A 134 4.79 -12.12 -10.74
N GLN A 135 3.77 -11.89 -11.57
CA GLN A 135 2.39 -12.18 -11.20
C GLN A 135 2.15 -13.69 -11.16
N SER A 136 1.50 -14.17 -10.11
CA SER A 136 1.08 -15.57 -9.96
C SER A 136 -0.43 -15.70 -10.13
N GLN A 137 -0.91 -16.89 -10.47
CA GLN A 137 -2.35 -17.13 -10.61
C GLN A 137 -3.04 -17.03 -9.22
N PRO A 138 -4.15 -16.29 -9.08
CA PRO A 138 -4.92 -16.26 -7.84
C PRO A 138 -5.70 -17.55 -7.61
N SER A 139 -5.92 -17.89 -6.35
CA SER A 139 -6.90 -18.92 -5.98
C SER A 139 -8.33 -18.37 -6.07
N GLN A 140 -9.32 -19.27 -6.13
CA GLN A 140 -10.73 -18.87 -6.11
C GLN A 140 -11.08 -18.06 -4.85
N GLN A 141 -10.57 -18.46 -3.69
CA GLN A 141 -10.75 -17.72 -2.45
C GLN A 141 -10.23 -16.28 -2.56
N GLU A 142 -9.05 -16.07 -3.18
CA GLU A 142 -8.47 -14.74 -3.33
C GLU A 142 -9.25 -13.86 -4.30
N ILE A 143 -9.80 -14.47 -5.35
CA ILE A 143 -10.73 -13.80 -6.27
C ILE A 143 -11.97 -13.34 -5.51
N ASP A 144 -12.57 -14.23 -4.72
CA ASP A 144 -13.78 -13.92 -3.95
C ASP A 144 -13.52 -12.84 -2.90
N GLU A 145 -12.41 -12.93 -2.16
CA GLU A 145 -11.98 -11.90 -1.20
C GLU A 145 -11.69 -10.54 -1.86
N SER A 146 -11.22 -10.54 -3.11
CA SER A 146 -11.00 -9.30 -3.86
C SER A 146 -12.28 -8.57 -4.28
N ARG A 147 -13.43 -9.26 -4.21
CA ARG A 147 -14.77 -8.74 -4.54
C ARG A 147 -15.54 -8.27 -3.32
N LEU A 148 -15.15 -8.72 -2.12
CA LEU A 148 -15.93 -8.50 -0.91
C LEU A 148 -15.93 -7.05 -0.40
N TRP A 149 -15.10 -6.15 -0.95
CA TRP A 149 -15.11 -4.72 -0.61
C TRP A 149 -14.71 -3.83 -1.79
#